data_AF-A0A376FEI1-F1
#
_entry.id   AF-A0A376FEI1-F1
#
_cell.length_a   1.000
_cell.length_b   1.000
_cell.length_c   1.000
_cell.angle_alpha   90.00
_cell.angle_beta   90.00
_cell.angle_gamma   90.00
#
_symmetry.space_group_name_H-M   'P 1'
#
loop_
_entity.id
_entity.type
_entity.pdbx_description
1 polymer ?
#
loop_
_entity_poly.entity_id
_entity_poly.type
_entity_poly.pdbx_seq_one_letter_code
_entity_poly.pdbx_strand_id
1 'polypeptide(L)'
;MKRLLLPKQWRMAKRVSKLKNANRFFVAADVHPQTLDVVRTRAETFGFDVIVDDADKVLDHQDVFGVLLQQVGTTGEVHDYGTLIAELKSRKVVVSVAADFMALVLLTAPGKQGADIVFGSAQRFGVPMGYGGPHAAFFGAKDEFKRSMPGRIIGVSKDAAGNTALRMAMQTRGAAHPPRESELQYLYLSGAAGKHRQPVRRIPRPGRPEAYCQPHSPPGRYSGLRSAAERP
;
A
#
# COMPACT_ATOMS: atom_id res chain seq x y z
N MET A 1 11.43 -0.48 -13.17
CA MET A 1 11.31 -1.95 -13.18
C MET A 1 10.69 -2.48 -11.86
N LYS A 2 9.49 -2.01 -11.48
CA LYS A 2 8.74 -2.45 -10.27
C LYS A 2 7.85 -3.68 -10.56
N ARG A 3 8.41 -4.74 -11.16
CA ARG A 3 7.63 -5.76 -11.91
C ARG A 3 6.97 -6.88 -11.07
N LEU A 4 7.24 -6.99 -9.76
CA LEU A 4 7.12 -8.30 -9.08
C LEU A 4 6.20 -8.44 -7.85
N LEU A 5 5.58 -7.38 -7.33
CA LEU A 5 4.84 -7.46 -6.05
C LEU A 5 3.36 -7.04 -6.09
N LEU A 6 3.04 -5.97 -6.81
CA LEU A 6 1.67 -5.55 -7.16
C LEU A 6 0.77 -6.58 -7.88
N PRO A 7 1.26 -7.70 -8.43
CA PRO A 7 0.40 -8.73 -9.02
C PRO A 7 -0.21 -9.73 -8.04
N LYS A 8 0.30 -9.79 -6.81
CA LYS A 8 0.11 -10.98 -5.98
C LYS A 8 -1.10 -10.85 -5.06
N GLN A 9 -1.46 -9.63 -4.66
CA GLN A 9 -2.62 -9.37 -3.81
C GLN A 9 -3.93 -9.74 -4.50
N TRP A 10 -4.13 -9.39 -5.77
CA TRP A 10 -5.41 -9.66 -6.45
C TRP A 10 -5.56 -11.15 -6.77
N ARG A 11 -4.45 -11.85 -7.12
CA ARG A 11 -4.46 -13.32 -7.32
C ARG A 11 -4.74 -14.06 -6.01
N MET A 12 -4.15 -13.58 -4.92
CA MET A 12 -4.43 -14.08 -3.58
C MET A 12 -5.88 -13.80 -3.19
N ALA A 13 -6.40 -12.59 -3.44
CA ALA A 13 -7.78 -12.22 -3.22
C ALA A 13 -8.74 -13.13 -3.99
N LYS A 14 -8.50 -13.41 -5.27
CA LYS A 14 -9.33 -14.34 -6.06
C LYS A 14 -9.31 -15.77 -5.50
N ARG A 15 -8.15 -16.26 -5.04
CA ARG A 15 -8.03 -17.60 -4.44
C ARG A 15 -8.72 -17.71 -3.07
N VAL A 16 -8.70 -16.62 -2.31
CA VAL A 16 -9.24 -16.54 -0.96
C VAL A 16 -10.73 -16.18 -0.96
N SER A 17 -11.20 -15.47 -1.99
CA SER A 17 -12.57 -14.98 -2.08
C SER A 17 -13.56 -16.14 -2.06
N LYS A 18 -14.62 -15.95 -1.26
CA LYS A 18 -15.74 -16.90 -1.16
C LYS A 18 -16.78 -16.66 -2.27
N LEU A 19 -16.65 -15.57 -3.02
CA LEU A 19 -17.56 -15.17 -4.09
C LEU A 19 -17.13 -15.83 -5.41
N LYS A 20 -17.69 -17.00 -5.71
CA LYS A 20 -17.30 -17.81 -6.89
C LYS A 20 -17.65 -17.15 -8.22
N ASN A 21 -18.74 -16.37 -8.26
CA ASN A 21 -19.25 -15.74 -9.49
C ASN A 21 -18.69 -14.33 -9.71
N ALA A 22 -18.01 -13.76 -8.72
CA ALA A 22 -17.47 -12.41 -8.81
C ALA A 22 -16.23 -12.37 -9.71
N ASN A 23 -16.30 -11.63 -10.82
CA ASN A 23 -15.19 -11.50 -11.78
C ASN A 23 -14.55 -10.10 -11.81
N ARG A 24 -15.05 -9.16 -11.02
CA ARG A 24 -14.59 -7.77 -11.02
C ARG A 24 -13.61 -7.48 -9.89
N PHE A 25 -12.58 -6.70 -10.18
CA PHE A 25 -11.63 -6.18 -9.21
C PHE A 25 -11.70 -4.66 -9.19
N PHE A 26 -11.95 -4.07 -8.01
CA PHE A 26 -12.04 -2.62 -7.87
C PHE A 26 -10.69 -2.03 -7.49
N VAL A 27 -10.32 -0.91 -8.09
CA VAL A 27 -9.10 -0.15 -7.79
C VAL A 27 -9.48 1.30 -7.54
N ALA A 28 -9.10 1.85 -6.39
CA ALA A 28 -9.33 3.25 -6.12
C ALA A 28 -8.57 4.16 -7.10
N ALA A 29 -9.20 5.26 -7.54
CA ALA A 29 -8.66 6.17 -8.53
C ALA A 29 -7.38 6.91 -8.08
N ASP A 30 -7.16 7.01 -6.77
CA ASP A 30 -6.02 7.67 -6.13
C ASP A 30 -4.76 6.77 -6.02
N VAL A 31 -4.85 5.51 -6.46
CA VAL A 31 -3.72 4.59 -6.54
C VAL A 31 -2.68 5.13 -7.52
N HIS A 32 -1.39 4.89 -7.23
CA HIS A 32 -0.34 5.34 -8.13
C HIS A 32 -0.50 4.81 -9.57
N PRO A 33 -0.25 5.63 -10.61
CA PRO A 33 -0.51 5.26 -12.00
C PRO A 33 0.27 4.01 -12.43
N GLN A 34 1.54 3.89 -12.05
CA GLN A 34 2.33 2.70 -12.34
C GLN A 34 1.79 1.42 -11.65
N THR A 35 1.07 1.58 -10.53
CA THR A 35 0.42 0.47 -9.87
C THR A 35 -0.81 0.04 -10.64
N LEU A 36 -1.62 1.00 -11.07
CA LEU A 36 -2.79 0.76 -11.90
C LEU A 36 -2.43 0.07 -13.22
N ASP A 37 -1.37 0.51 -13.90
CA ASP A 37 -0.91 -0.10 -15.15
C ASP A 37 -0.56 -1.58 -14.97
N VAL A 38 0.18 -1.91 -13.91
CA VAL A 38 0.54 -3.32 -13.60
C VAL A 38 -0.68 -4.16 -13.27
N VAL A 39 -1.69 -3.58 -12.61
CA VAL A 39 -2.96 -4.27 -12.32
C VAL A 39 -3.73 -4.53 -13.62
N ARG A 40 -3.89 -3.52 -14.48
CA ARG A 40 -4.61 -3.63 -15.77
C ARG A 40 -3.99 -4.67 -16.69
N THR A 41 -2.70 -4.57 -16.99
CA THR A 41 -1.98 -5.51 -17.87
C THR A 41 -2.12 -6.96 -17.40
N ARG A 42 -2.16 -7.18 -16.08
CA ARG A 42 -2.32 -8.52 -15.53
C ARG A 42 -3.76 -8.99 -15.47
N ALA A 43 -4.72 -8.10 -15.23
CA ALA A 43 -6.14 -8.45 -15.27
C ALA A 43 -6.54 -8.95 -16.66
N GLU A 44 -6.04 -8.32 -17.72
CA GLU A 44 -6.22 -8.75 -19.12
C GLU A 44 -5.77 -10.21 -19.33
N THR A 45 -4.61 -10.59 -18.78
CA THR A 45 -4.08 -11.96 -18.94
C THR A 45 -4.97 -13.03 -18.30
N PHE A 46 -5.74 -12.67 -17.28
CA PHE A 46 -6.59 -13.61 -16.53
C PHE A 46 -8.09 -13.44 -16.81
N GLY A 47 -8.48 -12.47 -17.64
CA GLY A 47 -9.88 -12.21 -17.99
C GLY A 47 -10.72 -11.61 -16.85
N PHE A 48 -10.13 -10.75 -16.02
CA PHE A 48 -10.86 -10.02 -14.98
C PHE A 48 -11.20 -8.61 -15.42
N ASP A 49 -12.37 -8.12 -15.02
CA ASP A 49 -12.77 -6.73 -15.24
C ASP A 49 -12.18 -5.86 -14.12
N VAL A 50 -11.49 -4.79 -14.49
CA VAL A 50 -10.96 -3.80 -13.52
C VAL A 50 -11.85 -2.56 -13.54
N ILE A 51 -12.45 -2.26 -12.40
CA ILE A 51 -13.19 -1.00 -12.19
C ILE A 51 -12.24 -0.02 -11.52
N VAL A 52 -12.17 1.21 -12.03
CA VAL A 52 -11.41 2.30 -11.44
C VAL A 52 -12.36 3.44 -11.14
N ASP A 53 -12.54 3.77 -9.86
CA ASP A 53 -13.39 4.87 -9.42
C ASP A 53 -12.99 5.34 -8.01
N ASP A 54 -13.68 6.34 -7.49
CA ASP A 54 -13.51 6.83 -6.11
C ASP A 54 -13.77 5.70 -5.11
N ALA A 55 -12.98 5.66 -4.03
CA ALA A 55 -13.00 4.55 -3.08
C ALA A 55 -14.40 4.24 -2.51
N ASP A 56 -15.22 5.27 -2.27
CA ASP A 56 -16.57 5.12 -1.69
C ASP A 56 -17.57 4.46 -2.65
N LYS A 57 -17.39 4.64 -3.96
CA LYS A 57 -18.29 4.07 -4.99
C LYS A 57 -18.15 2.58 -5.17
N VAL A 58 -17.14 1.95 -4.53
CA VAL A 58 -17.04 0.48 -4.49
C VAL A 58 -18.33 -0.18 -3.97
N LEU A 59 -19.08 0.52 -3.12
CA LEU A 59 -20.33 0.05 -2.54
C LEU A 59 -21.49 -0.01 -3.54
N ASP A 60 -21.41 0.73 -4.64
CA ASP A 60 -22.42 0.73 -5.70
C ASP A 60 -22.24 -0.46 -6.65
N HIS A 61 -21.08 -1.12 -6.59
CA HIS A 61 -20.76 -2.25 -7.45
C HIS A 61 -21.05 -3.59 -6.79
N GLN A 62 -21.68 -4.48 -7.57
CA GLN A 62 -21.85 -5.88 -7.24
C GLN A 62 -20.79 -6.73 -7.97
N ASP A 63 -20.63 -7.98 -7.53
CA ASP A 63 -19.71 -8.97 -8.12
C ASP A 63 -18.22 -8.59 -8.07
N VAL A 64 -17.86 -7.76 -7.08
CA VAL A 64 -16.46 -7.42 -6.78
C VAL A 64 -15.88 -8.48 -5.84
N PHE A 65 -14.83 -9.18 -6.26
CA PHE A 65 -14.19 -10.20 -5.40
C PHE A 65 -13.12 -9.60 -4.48
N GLY A 66 -12.57 -8.44 -4.85
CA GLY A 66 -11.56 -7.74 -4.07
C GLY A 66 -11.41 -6.29 -4.47
N VAL A 67 -10.89 -5.50 -3.53
CA VAL A 67 -10.62 -4.07 -3.70
C VAL A 67 -9.14 -3.79 -3.46
N LEU A 68 -8.59 -2.83 -4.21
CA LEU A 68 -7.30 -2.20 -3.98
C LEU A 68 -7.51 -0.73 -3.58
N LEU A 69 -7.15 -0.41 -2.34
CA LEU A 69 -7.12 0.94 -1.81
C LEU A 69 -5.68 1.41 -1.59
N GLN A 70 -5.46 2.70 -1.54
CA GLN A 70 -4.18 3.31 -1.23
C GLN A 70 -4.31 4.13 0.06
N GLN A 71 -3.54 3.79 1.11
CA GLN A 71 -3.64 4.43 2.43
C GLN A 71 -3.28 5.92 2.39
N VAL A 72 -2.23 6.24 1.63
CA VAL A 72 -1.83 7.60 1.31
C VAL A 72 -1.86 7.72 -0.20
N GLY A 73 -2.86 8.45 -0.70
CA GLY A 73 -3.16 8.60 -2.11
C GLY A 73 -1.97 9.15 -2.90
N THR A 74 -2.02 9.04 -4.23
CA THR A 74 -0.93 9.49 -5.09
C THR A 74 -0.66 11.00 -5.01
N THR A 75 -1.64 11.78 -4.55
CA THR A 75 -1.56 13.22 -4.28
C THR A 75 -1.09 13.55 -2.87
N GLY A 76 -0.94 12.55 -1.99
CA GLY A 76 -0.52 12.72 -0.59
C GLY A 76 -1.66 12.77 0.43
N GLU A 77 -2.92 12.69 0.00
CA GLU A 77 -4.07 12.62 0.89
C GLU A 77 -4.04 11.35 1.76
N VAL A 78 -4.41 11.47 3.03
CA VAL A 78 -4.43 10.35 3.97
C VAL A 78 -5.88 9.92 4.19
N HIS A 79 -6.17 8.65 3.94
CA HIS A 79 -7.53 8.12 4.01
C HIS A 79 -7.73 7.25 5.25
N ASP A 80 -8.88 7.39 5.92
CA ASP A 80 -9.33 6.44 6.95
C ASP A 80 -10.43 5.54 6.37
N TYR A 81 -10.05 4.31 6.04
CA TYR A 81 -10.97 3.34 5.43
C TYR A 81 -11.69 2.45 6.44
N GLY A 82 -11.61 2.71 7.76
CA GLY A 82 -12.18 1.83 8.78
C GLY A 82 -13.65 1.44 8.52
N THR A 83 -14.51 2.43 8.25
CA THR A 83 -15.93 2.22 7.95
C THR A 83 -16.13 1.47 6.62
N LEU A 84 -15.45 1.92 5.57
CA LEU A 84 -15.54 1.31 4.23
C LEU A 84 -15.12 -0.17 4.24
N ILE A 85 -14.02 -0.48 4.95
CA ILE A 85 -13.50 -1.85 5.09
C ILE A 85 -14.49 -2.72 5.86
N ALA A 86 -15.12 -2.20 6.91
CA ALA A 86 -16.13 -2.94 7.67
C ALA A 86 -17.31 -3.35 6.77
N GLU A 87 -17.80 -2.42 5.94
CA GLU A 87 -18.89 -2.69 5.02
C GLU A 87 -18.50 -3.70 3.93
N LEU A 88 -17.35 -3.53 3.29
CA LEU A 88 -16.84 -4.47 2.28
C LEU A 88 -16.67 -5.89 2.82
N LYS A 89 -16.24 -6.01 4.08
CA LYS A 89 -16.11 -7.31 4.74
C LYS A 89 -17.45 -7.96 5.04
N SER A 90 -18.49 -7.19 5.35
CA SER A 90 -19.86 -7.73 5.49
C SER A 90 -20.33 -8.41 4.19
N ARG A 91 -19.88 -7.88 3.05
CA ARG A 91 -20.13 -8.41 1.70
C ARG A 91 -19.14 -9.52 1.28
N LYS A 92 -18.23 -9.93 2.17
CA LYS A 92 -17.17 -10.95 1.93
C LYS A 92 -16.18 -10.56 0.81
N VAL A 93 -16.02 -9.27 0.54
CA VAL A 93 -15.01 -8.74 -0.40
C VAL A 93 -13.65 -8.71 0.28
N VAL A 94 -12.59 -9.12 -0.43
CA VAL A 94 -11.23 -9.11 0.10
C VAL A 94 -10.61 -7.72 -0.07
N VAL A 95 -10.20 -7.10 1.03
CA VAL A 95 -9.65 -5.73 1.03
C VAL A 95 -8.12 -5.75 1.02
N SER A 96 -7.51 -5.22 -0.04
CA SER A 96 -6.08 -4.99 -0.14
C SER A 96 -5.75 -3.50 -0.02
N VAL A 97 -4.81 -3.14 0.85
CA VAL A 97 -4.37 -1.75 1.03
C VAL A 97 -2.89 -1.61 0.69
N ALA A 98 -2.59 -0.74 -0.27
CA ALA A 98 -1.24 -0.28 -0.55
C ALA A 98 -0.84 0.80 0.47
N ALA A 99 0.26 0.59 1.19
CA ALA A 99 0.72 1.49 2.25
C ALA A 99 2.21 1.81 2.13
N ASP A 100 2.61 2.98 2.66
CA ASP A 100 4.01 3.37 2.80
C ASP A 100 4.50 3.01 4.21
N PHE A 101 5.57 2.20 4.29
CA PHE A 101 6.09 1.69 5.56
C PHE A 101 6.55 2.80 6.53
N MET A 102 7.03 3.93 6.01
CA MET A 102 7.42 5.09 6.81
C MET A 102 6.19 5.84 7.32
N ALA A 103 5.14 5.96 6.50
CA ALA A 103 3.88 6.59 6.93
C ALA A 103 3.22 5.80 8.08
N LEU A 104 3.33 4.47 8.07
CA LEU A 104 2.80 3.59 9.12
C LEU A 104 3.50 3.74 10.49
N VAL A 105 4.60 4.49 10.58
CA VAL A 105 5.21 4.86 11.87
C VAL A 105 4.31 5.84 12.64
N LEU A 106 3.52 6.65 11.92
CA LEU A 106 2.64 7.67 12.51
C LEU A 106 1.15 7.33 12.34
N LEU A 107 0.78 6.70 11.22
CA LEU A 107 -0.62 6.40 10.89
C LEU A 107 -1.07 5.07 11.49
N THR A 108 -2.37 4.93 11.69
CA THR A 108 -2.98 3.64 12.03
C THR A 108 -2.70 2.63 10.93
N ALA A 109 -2.15 1.48 11.30
CA ALA A 109 -1.86 0.43 10.33
C ALA A 109 -3.16 -0.11 9.69
N PRO A 110 -3.21 -0.32 8.36
CA PRO A 110 -4.41 -0.81 7.67
C PRO A 110 -4.93 -2.15 8.21
N GLY A 111 -4.05 -3.01 8.74
CA GLY A 111 -4.46 -4.25 9.42
C GLY A 111 -5.32 -4.00 10.66
N LYS A 112 -5.10 -2.89 11.39
CA LYS A 112 -5.94 -2.48 12.53
C LYS A 112 -7.28 -1.89 12.06
N GLN A 113 -7.33 -1.27 10.89
CA GLN A 113 -8.57 -0.84 10.23
C GLN A 113 -9.36 -2.01 9.63
N GLY A 114 -8.79 -3.23 9.65
CA GLY A 114 -9.49 -4.46 9.28
C GLY A 114 -9.13 -5.03 7.91
N ALA A 115 -8.16 -4.44 7.21
CA ALA A 115 -7.69 -4.89 5.89
C ALA A 115 -7.24 -6.37 5.92
N ASP A 116 -7.46 -7.06 4.80
CA ASP A 116 -7.12 -8.48 4.62
C ASP A 116 -5.68 -8.67 4.18
N ILE A 117 -5.21 -7.77 3.30
CA ILE A 117 -3.90 -7.77 2.68
C ILE A 117 -3.33 -6.35 2.76
N VAL A 118 -2.06 -6.22 3.12
CA VAL A 118 -1.35 -4.93 3.14
C VAL A 118 -0.03 -5.11 2.42
N PHE A 119 0.31 -4.23 1.50
CA PHE A 119 1.57 -4.33 0.75
C PHE A 119 2.11 -2.95 0.40
N GLY A 120 3.37 -2.88 0.01
CA GLY A 120 4.01 -1.61 -0.35
C GLY A 120 5.51 -1.73 -0.46
N SER A 121 6.19 -0.64 -0.79
CA SER A 121 7.65 -0.65 -0.92
C SER A 121 8.33 -0.38 0.43
N ALA A 122 9.41 -1.10 0.71
CA ALA A 122 10.34 -0.81 1.81
C ALA A 122 11.52 0.07 1.36
N GLN A 123 11.46 0.68 0.16
CA GLN A 123 12.56 1.49 -0.39
C GLN A 123 13.03 2.60 0.56
N ARG A 124 12.10 3.31 1.19
CA ARG A 124 12.40 4.43 2.09
C ARG A 124 13.07 4.00 3.41
N PHE A 125 13.20 2.71 3.67
CA PHE A 125 13.93 2.16 4.80
C PHE A 125 15.42 1.96 4.44
N GLY A 126 16.09 3.06 4.10
CA GLY A 126 17.53 3.09 3.91
C GLY A 126 18.04 2.50 2.58
N VAL A 127 17.17 2.28 1.58
CA VAL A 127 17.59 1.77 0.27
C VAL A 127 17.66 2.93 -0.75
N PRO A 128 18.76 3.10 -1.51
CA PRO A 128 18.88 4.14 -2.52
C PRO A 128 17.76 4.08 -3.58
N MET A 129 17.46 5.22 -4.21
CA MET A 129 16.43 5.30 -5.26
C MET A 129 16.70 4.35 -6.44
N GLY A 130 17.98 4.11 -6.77
CA GLY A 130 18.41 3.09 -7.74
C GLY A 130 17.71 3.19 -9.10
N TYR A 131 17.29 4.39 -9.51
CA TYR A 131 16.49 4.61 -10.73
C TYR A 131 15.30 3.63 -10.88
N GLY A 132 14.69 3.26 -9.75
CA GLY A 132 13.52 2.38 -9.69
C GLY A 132 13.76 0.96 -9.17
N GLY A 133 14.97 0.60 -8.74
CA GLY A 133 15.23 -0.65 -8.02
C GLY A 133 16.72 -1.03 -7.91
N PRO A 134 17.05 -2.15 -7.23
CA PRO A 134 16.13 -3.10 -6.61
C PRO A 134 15.61 -2.61 -5.25
N HIS A 135 14.31 -2.77 -5.02
CA HIS A 135 13.68 -2.46 -3.74
C HIS A 135 12.86 -3.65 -3.27
N ALA A 136 13.03 -4.05 -2.01
CA ALA A 136 12.12 -4.99 -1.39
C ALA A 136 10.73 -4.35 -1.26
N ALA A 137 9.68 -5.10 -1.58
CA ALA A 137 8.34 -4.76 -1.13
C ALA A 137 7.96 -5.68 0.01
N PHE A 138 7.16 -5.16 0.92
CA PHE A 138 6.55 -5.93 1.98
C PHE A 138 5.16 -6.39 1.56
N PHE A 139 4.73 -7.50 2.13
CA PHE A 139 3.41 -8.07 1.91
C PHE A 139 2.98 -8.77 3.19
N GLY A 140 1.92 -8.27 3.82
CA GLY A 140 1.27 -8.83 4.98
C GLY A 140 -0.15 -9.26 4.63
N ALA A 141 -0.61 -10.32 5.25
CA ALA A 141 -1.98 -10.78 5.15
C ALA A 141 -2.41 -11.43 6.47
N LYS A 142 -3.71 -11.64 6.66
CA LYS A 142 -4.23 -12.40 7.79
C LYS A 142 -3.70 -13.83 7.81
N ASP A 143 -3.56 -14.40 9.01
CA ASP A 143 -3.03 -15.75 9.20
C ASP A 143 -3.87 -16.82 8.47
N GLU A 144 -5.19 -16.63 8.38
CA GLU A 144 -6.09 -17.49 7.60
C GLU A 144 -5.68 -17.60 6.12
N PHE A 145 -5.04 -16.57 5.56
CA PHE A 145 -4.64 -16.55 4.16
C PHE A 145 -3.19 -16.99 3.94
N LYS A 146 -2.47 -17.43 4.99
CA LYS A 146 -1.06 -17.85 4.87
C LYS A 146 -0.83 -18.84 3.73
N ARG A 147 -1.72 -19.81 3.53
CA ARG A 147 -1.63 -20.82 2.46
C ARG A 147 -1.64 -20.24 1.05
N SER A 148 -2.27 -19.08 0.88
CA SER A 148 -2.35 -18.35 -0.39
C SER A 148 -1.30 -17.26 -0.52
N MET A 149 -0.52 -17.00 0.55
CA MET A 149 0.47 -15.93 0.59
C MET A 149 1.61 -16.23 -0.40
N PRO A 150 1.98 -15.26 -1.24
CA PRO A 150 2.99 -15.45 -2.27
C PRO A 150 4.41 -15.41 -1.69
N GLY A 151 5.33 -16.10 -2.35
CA GLY A 151 6.76 -15.97 -2.08
C GLY A 151 7.25 -16.79 -0.88
N ARG A 152 8.33 -16.31 -0.27
CA ARG A 152 9.12 -17.04 0.73
C ARG A 152 8.75 -16.58 2.13
N ILE A 153 8.39 -17.53 3.00
CA ILE A 153 8.06 -17.28 4.41
C ILE A 153 9.12 -17.95 5.29
N ILE A 154 9.73 -17.19 6.19
CA ILE A 154 10.60 -17.73 7.24
C ILE A 154 9.74 -18.15 8.42
N GLY A 155 9.93 -19.37 8.91
CA GLY A 155 9.27 -19.89 10.09
C GLY A 155 10.28 -20.40 11.13
N VAL A 156 9.86 -20.34 12.38
CA VAL A 156 10.61 -20.88 13.52
C VAL A 156 10.40 -22.41 13.58
N SER A 157 11.48 -23.13 13.82
CA SER A 157 11.56 -24.59 13.93
C SER A 157 12.53 -24.98 15.05
N LYS A 158 12.73 -26.28 15.26
CA LYS A 158 13.82 -26.82 16.08
C LYS A 158 14.85 -27.54 15.22
N ASP A 159 16.12 -27.47 15.60
CA ASP A 159 17.20 -28.26 15.01
C ASP A 159 17.28 -29.67 15.64
N ALA A 160 18.25 -30.49 15.19
CA ALA A 160 18.45 -31.84 15.69
C ALA A 160 18.85 -31.89 17.19
N ALA A 161 19.43 -30.81 17.72
CA ALA A 161 19.79 -30.66 19.13
C ALA A 161 18.65 -30.05 19.98
N GLY A 162 17.49 -29.77 19.36
CA GLY A 162 16.32 -29.19 20.03
C GLY A 162 16.36 -27.67 20.18
N ASN A 163 17.38 -26.99 19.65
CA ASN A 163 17.52 -25.54 19.71
C ASN A 163 16.60 -24.85 18.71
N THR A 164 16.23 -23.61 18.99
CA THR A 164 15.42 -22.79 18.08
C THR A 164 16.21 -22.47 16.80
N ALA A 165 15.64 -22.80 15.65
CA ALA A 165 16.22 -22.59 14.33
C ALA A 165 15.21 -21.93 13.37
N LEU A 166 15.72 -21.23 12.35
CA LEU A 166 14.88 -20.64 11.31
C LEU A 166 14.96 -21.47 10.03
N ARG A 167 13.83 -21.66 9.35
CA ARG A 167 13.78 -22.33 8.06
C ARG A 167 12.74 -21.71 7.15
N MET A 168 12.87 -21.99 5.87
CA MET A 168 11.80 -21.79 4.91
C MET A 168 10.58 -22.64 5.29
N ALA A 169 9.49 -21.98 5.61
CA ALA A 169 8.24 -22.61 6.01
C ALA A 169 7.32 -22.78 4.79
N MET A 170 6.55 -23.88 4.81
CA MET A 170 5.42 -24.12 3.91
C MET A 170 5.77 -24.04 2.40
N GLN A 171 6.88 -24.65 2.03
CA GLN A 171 7.43 -24.65 0.67
C GLN A 171 6.55 -25.34 -0.38
N THR A 172 5.55 -26.13 0.03
CA THR A 172 4.61 -26.83 -0.88
C THR A 172 3.52 -25.92 -1.46
N ARG A 173 3.51 -24.62 -1.11
CA ARG A 173 2.54 -23.64 -1.58
C ARG A 173 2.87 -23.14 -3.00
N GLY A 174 2.54 -23.97 -4.00
CA GLY A 174 2.39 -23.55 -5.40
C GLY A 174 3.71 -23.33 -6.17
N ALA A 175 4.06 -24.34 -6.97
CA ALA A 175 5.12 -24.40 -7.98
C ALA A 175 6.57 -24.42 -7.46
N ALA A 176 7.14 -25.62 -7.64
CA ALA A 176 8.53 -26.05 -7.50
C ALA A 176 9.55 -25.14 -8.19
N HIS A 177 10.77 -25.16 -7.66
CA HIS A 177 12.04 -24.66 -8.21
C HIS A 177 12.05 -23.18 -8.65
N PRO A 178 12.96 -22.32 -8.14
CA PRO A 178 12.96 -20.90 -8.50
C PRO A 178 13.18 -20.72 -10.02
N PRO A 179 12.29 -20.03 -10.76
CA PRO A 179 12.71 -19.44 -12.02
C PRO A 179 13.81 -18.40 -11.71
N ARG A 180 14.76 -18.26 -12.64
CA ARG A 180 16.01 -17.49 -12.56
C ARG A 180 15.83 -15.96 -12.43
N GLU A 181 14.95 -15.51 -11.56
CA GLU A 181 14.77 -14.09 -11.27
C GLU A 181 14.68 -13.91 -9.76
N SER A 182 15.48 -12.96 -9.28
CA SER A 182 15.98 -12.79 -7.92
C SER A 182 14.94 -12.80 -6.79
N GLU A 183 15.45 -13.28 -5.67
CA GLU A 183 14.83 -13.52 -4.38
C GLU A 183 14.11 -12.31 -3.78
N LEU A 184 13.01 -12.57 -3.07
CA LEU A 184 12.47 -11.63 -2.09
C LEU A 184 12.28 -12.36 -0.78
N GLN A 185 13.03 -11.89 0.21
CA GLN A 185 12.90 -12.22 1.62
C GLN A 185 11.73 -11.39 2.17
N TYR A 186 10.63 -12.03 2.57
CA TYR A 186 9.51 -11.33 3.19
C TYR A 186 9.80 -11.15 4.68
N LEU A 187 9.74 -9.92 5.16
CA LEU A 187 9.73 -9.63 6.58
C LEU A 187 8.35 -9.98 7.13
N TYR A 188 8.20 -11.16 7.74
CA TYR A 188 7.02 -11.50 8.53
C TYR A 188 7.14 -10.84 9.90
N LEU A 189 6.52 -9.67 10.07
CA LEU A 189 6.36 -9.05 11.38
C LEU A 189 5.14 -9.67 12.07
N SER A 190 5.32 -10.79 12.78
CA SER A 190 4.38 -11.11 13.85
C SER A 190 4.61 -10.09 14.97
N GLY A 191 3.57 -9.37 15.37
CA GLY A 191 3.66 -8.30 16.36
C GLY A 191 4.47 -8.69 17.59
N ALA A 192 5.68 -8.15 17.69
CA ALA A 192 6.47 -8.17 18.91
C ALA A 192 6.35 -6.80 19.56
N ALA A 193 5.48 -6.71 20.57
CA ALA A 193 5.55 -5.66 21.57
C ALA A 193 6.85 -5.86 22.39
N GLY A 194 7.98 -5.41 21.85
CA GLY A 194 9.30 -5.45 22.49
C GLY A 194 9.75 -4.05 22.87
N LYS A 195 9.94 -3.81 24.18
CA LYS A 195 10.35 -2.54 24.81
C LYS A 195 11.80 -2.13 24.52
N HIS A 196 12.22 -2.03 23.26
CA HIS A 196 13.49 -1.42 22.91
C HIS A 196 13.29 -0.35 21.83
N ARG A 197 13.05 0.88 22.30
CA ARG A 197 13.14 2.10 21.47
C ARG A 197 14.61 2.29 21.10
N GLN A 198 14.96 2.06 19.83
CA GLN A 198 16.13 2.73 19.28
C GLN A 198 15.83 4.23 19.15
N PRO A 199 16.76 5.13 19.50
CA PRO A 199 16.54 6.56 19.38
C PRO A 199 16.52 6.94 17.90
N VAL A 200 15.33 7.21 17.37
CA VAL A 200 15.19 7.88 16.07
C VAL A 200 15.68 9.32 16.27
N ARG A 201 16.83 9.65 15.66
CA ARG A 201 17.31 11.04 15.61
C ARG A 201 16.22 11.89 14.97
N ARG A 202 15.67 12.86 15.71
CA ARG A 202 14.72 13.85 15.17
C ARG A 202 15.43 14.61 14.05
N ILE A 203 15.09 14.31 12.80
CA ILE A 203 15.40 15.19 11.68
C ILE A 203 14.52 16.44 11.87
N PRO A 204 15.08 17.66 11.92
CA PRO A 204 14.28 18.86 12.02
C PRO A 204 13.32 18.94 10.83
N ARG A 205 12.06 19.28 11.10
CA ARG A 205 11.05 19.43 10.04
C ARG A 205 11.50 20.55 9.09
N PRO A 206 11.61 20.33 7.77
CA PRO A 206 11.44 21.44 6.86
C PRO A 206 10.04 22.02 7.10
N GLY A 207 9.92 23.35 7.19
CA GLY A 207 8.64 24.03 7.45
C GLY A 207 7.53 23.57 6.50
N ARG A 208 6.26 23.69 6.91
CA ARG A 208 5.11 23.27 6.10
C ARG A 208 5.21 23.87 4.69
N PRO A 209 5.24 23.07 3.61
CA PRO A 209 5.14 23.58 2.25
C PRO A 209 3.81 24.29 1.99
N GLU A 210 2.75 23.92 2.70
CA GLU A 210 1.42 24.54 2.64
C GLU A 210 1.44 26.04 2.93
N ALA A 211 2.40 26.53 3.74
CA ALA A 211 2.53 27.95 4.05
C ALA A 211 3.09 28.77 2.87
N TYR A 212 3.69 28.12 1.87
CA TYR A 212 4.29 28.77 0.70
C TYR A 212 3.42 28.73 -0.57
N CYS A 213 2.37 27.90 -0.59
CA CYS A 213 1.50 27.69 -1.76
C CYS A 213 0.11 28.32 -1.59
N GLN A 214 0.00 29.49 -0.98
CA GLN A 214 -1.23 30.29 -1.10
C GLN A 214 -1.04 31.36 -2.18
N PRO A 215 -2.02 31.55 -3.09
CA PRO A 215 -1.92 32.59 -4.10
C PRO A 215 -1.94 33.96 -3.41
N HIS A 216 -0.81 34.67 -3.47
CA HIS A 216 -0.73 36.05 -3.02
C HIS A 216 -1.69 36.91 -3.86
N SER A 217 -2.76 37.41 -3.23
CA SER A 217 -3.59 38.45 -3.82
C SER A 217 -2.75 39.73 -3.99
N PRO A 218 -2.82 40.44 -5.14
CA PRO A 218 -2.04 41.66 -5.33
C PRO A 218 -2.51 42.74 -4.34
N PRO A 219 -1.61 43.47 -3.66
CA PRO A 219 -2.01 44.48 -2.70
C PRO A 219 -2.72 45.65 -3.40
N GLY A 220 -3.94 45.93 -2.94
CA GLY A 220 -4.75 47.04 -3.37
C GLY A 220 -4.16 48.40 -3.00
N ARG A 221 -4.31 49.34 -3.94
CA ARG A 221 -4.44 50.80 -3.81
C ARG A 221 -3.98 51.42 -2.49
N TYR A 222 -2.84 52.11 -2.53
CA TYR A 222 -2.55 53.21 -1.61
C TYR A 222 -3.31 54.46 -2.05
N SER A 223 -4.34 54.82 -1.30
CA SER A 223 -4.96 56.15 -1.31
C SER A 223 -4.22 57.08 -0.35
N GLY A 224 -3.70 58.20 -0.86
CA GLY A 224 -3.58 59.43 -0.09
C GLY A 224 -2.17 59.95 0.19
N LEU A 225 -1.62 60.75 -0.73
CA LEU A 225 -0.83 61.95 -0.41
C LEU A 225 -1.18 63.04 -1.45
N ARG A 226 -1.82 64.12 -0.97
CA ARG A 226 -1.90 65.44 -1.63
C ARG A 226 -0.46 66.01 -1.72
N SER A 227 0.00 66.89 -2.60
CA SER A 227 -0.54 68.13 -3.18
C SER A 227 0.52 68.73 -4.14
N ALA A 228 0.09 69.52 -5.14
CA ALA A 228 0.83 70.54 -5.92
C ALA A 228 1.97 70.04 -6.85
N ALA A 229 2.22 70.55 -8.06
CA ALA A 229 1.91 71.82 -8.70
C ALA A 229 1.99 71.69 -10.24
N GLU A 230 1.26 72.58 -10.90
CA GLU A 230 1.57 73.23 -12.20
C GLU A 230 1.57 72.44 -13.53
N ARG A 231 0.50 72.74 -14.28
CA ARG A 231 0.40 72.86 -15.74
C ARG A 231 1.20 74.10 -16.23
N PRO A 232 1.52 74.27 -17.53
CA PRO A 232 0.68 74.02 -18.71
C PRO A 232 1.13 72.86 -19.60
#